data_AF-A0A257AE42-F1
#
_entry.id   AF-A0A257AE42-F1
#
_cell.length_a   1.000
_cell.length_b   1.000
_cell.length_c   1.000
_cell.angle_alpha   90.00
_cell.angle_beta   90.00
_cell.angle_gamma   90.00
#
_symmetry.space_group_name_H-M   'P 1'
#
loop_
_entity.id
_entity.type
_entity.pdbx_description
1 polymer ?
#
loop_
_entity_poly.entity_id
_entity_poly.type
_entity_poly.pdbx_seq_one_letter_code
_entity_poly.pdbx_strand_id
1 'polypeptide(L)'
;MLKANQPGTITLPSVQADYEDEAGNKYTSDPTQPITIEVKETKPRLTVSMSVEPTKVKKGETVRVTVNVQNSGDAPAKNLACWSIRDS
;
A
#
# COMPACT_ATOMS: atom_id res chain seq x y z
N MET A 1 21.58 6.16 6.36
CA MET A 1 20.94 4.96 5.75
C MET A 1 19.46 5.26 5.55
N LEU A 2 18.95 5.18 4.32
CA LEU A 2 17.52 5.39 4.03
C LEU A 2 16.69 4.26 4.66
N LYS A 3 15.79 4.58 5.59
CA LYS A 3 14.79 3.62 6.08
C LYS A 3 13.53 3.74 5.21
N ALA A 4 13.40 2.84 4.24
CA ALA A 4 12.31 2.81 3.27
C ALA A 4 11.03 2.14 3.85
N ASN A 5 10.49 2.64 4.97
CA ASN A 5 9.28 2.08 5.57
C ASN A 5 8.19 3.12 5.89
N GLN A 6 8.37 4.38 5.52
CA GLN A 6 7.35 5.41 5.66
C GLN A 6 7.00 6.01 4.29
N PRO A 7 5.70 6.20 3.99
CA PRO A 7 5.27 6.95 2.82
C PRO A 7 5.87 8.35 2.84
N GLY A 8 6.30 8.83 1.68
CA GLY A 8 6.90 10.15 1.57
C GLY A 8 7.76 10.31 0.32
N THR A 9 8.23 11.54 0.12
CA THR A 9 9.11 11.90 -0.98
C THR A 9 10.54 11.95 -0.48
N ILE A 10 11.43 11.29 -1.20
CA ILE A 10 12.87 11.38 -0.99
C ILE A 10 13.47 12.12 -2.17
N THR A 11 14.15 13.23 -1.89
CA THR A 11 14.84 14.03 -2.92
C THR A 11 16.34 13.82 -2.81
N LEU A 12 16.95 13.33 -3.89
CA LEU A 12 18.40 13.31 -4.05
C LEU A 12 18.85 14.69 -4.57
N PRO A 13 19.76 15.38 -3.87
CA PRO A 13 20.22 16.70 -4.28
C PRO A 13 21.05 16.63 -5.57
N SER A 14 21.12 17.76 -6.28
CA SER A 14 22.05 17.95 -7.38
C SER A 14 23.50 17.89 -6.88
N VAL A 15 24.38 17.28 -7.66
CA VAL A 15 25.82 17.21 -7.38
C VAL A 15 26.60 17.85 -8.53
N GLN A 16 27.69 18.52 -8.20
CA GLN A 16 28.65 19.09 -9.14
C GLN A 16 30.06 18.79 -8.63
N ALA A 17 31.04 18.78 -9.53
CA ALA A 17 32.43 18.51 -9.21
C ALA A 17 33.28 19.75 -9.43
N ASP A 18 34.13 20.05 -8.46
CA ASP A 18 35.21 21.05 -8.61
C ASP A 18 36.51 20.32 -8.99
N TYR A 19 37.22 20.84 -9.99
CA TYR A 19 38.47 20.27 -10.47
C TYR A 19 39.48 21.36 -10.85
N GLU A 20 40.77 21.02 -10.79
CA GLU A 20 41.88 21.92 -11.11
C GLU A 20 42.70 21.30 -12.24
N ASP A 21 43.13 22.10 -13.22
CA ASP A 21 44.01 21.64 -14.29
C ASP A 21 45.50 21.65 -13.86
N GLU A 22 46.38 21.14 -14.73
CA GLU A 22 47.83 21.09 -14.44
C GLU A 22 48.49 22.48 -14.33
N ALA A 23 47.83 23.53 -14.82
CA ALA A 23 48.28 24.91 -14.73
C ALA A 23 47.74 25.64 -13.48
N GLY A 24 46.93 24.97 -12.66
CA GLY A 24 46.35 25.51 -11.43
C GLY A 24 45.02 26.26 -11.62
N ASN A 25 44.40 26.19 -12.81
CA ASN A 25 43.10 26.81 -13.05
C ASN A 25 41.99 25.93 -12.47
N LYS A 26 41.05 26.55 -11.75
CA LYS A 26 39.92 25.86 -11.12
C LYS A 26 38.66 25.96 -11.97
N TYR A 27 37.93 24.86 -12.04
CA TYR A 27 36.69 24.72 -12.78
C TYR A 27 35.64 24.01 -11.93
N THR A 28 34.37 24.29 -12.22
CA THR A 28 33.23 23.61 -11.62
C THR A 28 32.39 23.04 -12.76
N SER A 29 32.02 21.76 -12.66
CA SER A 29 31.15 21.11 -13.64
C SER A 29 29.71 21.61 -13.53
N ASP A 30 28.92 21.43 -14.58
CA ASP A 30 27.49 21.65 -14.49
C ASP A 30 26.86 20.72 -13.42
N PRO A 31 25.91 21.23 -12.61
CA PRO A 31 25.23 20.41 -11.62
C PRO A 31 24.29 19.40 -12.28
N THR A 32 24.23 18.20 -11.71
CA THR A 32 23.22 17.21 -12.09
C THR A 32 21.82 17.68 -11.71
N GLN A 33 20.78 17.13 -12.34
CA GLN A 33 19.41 17.40 -11.92
C GLN A 33 19.06 16.59 -10.67
N PRO A 34 18.34 17.18 -9.70
CA PRO A 34 17.86 16.44 -8.54
C PRO A 34 16.84 15.38 -8.95
N ILE A 35 16.86 14.23 -8.26
CA ILE A 35 15.95 13.10 -8.52
C ILE A 35 14.99 12.97 -7.35
N THR A 36 13.68 12.93 -7.63
CA THR A 36 12.63 12.69 -6.63
C THR A 36 12.10 11.28 -6.71
N ILE A 37 12.08 10.57 -5.59
CA ILE A 37 11.52 9.23 -5.44
C ILE A 37 10.29 9.33 -4.54
N GLU A 38 9.14 8.90 -5.04
CA GLU A 38 7.88 8.87 -4.28
C GLU A 38 7.63 7.46 -3.73
N VAL A 39 7.54 7.33 -2.40
CA VAL A 39 7.13 6.10 -1.72
C VAL A 39 5.64 6.24 -1.34
N LYS A 40 4.79 5.46 -2.00
CA LYS A 40 3.33 5.48 -1.76
C LYS A 40 2.93 4.54 -0.61
N GLU A 41 1.98 4.98 0.20
CA GLU A 41 1.32 4.11 1.17
C GLU A 41 0.30 3.23 0.46
N THR A 42 0.38 1.91 0.64
CA THR A 42 -0.65 0.97 0.17
C THR A 42 -1.49 0.48 1.34
N LYS A 43 -2.82 0.42 1.17
CA LYS A 43 -3.79 0.01 2.20
C LYS A 43 -4.84 -0.95 1.62
N PRO A 44 -5.23 -2.00 2.37
CA PRO A 44 -6.36 -2.82 1.98
C PRO A 44 -7.66 -2.00 2.03
N ARG A 45 -8.61 -2.32 1.15
CA ARG A 45 -9.95 -1.72 1.10
C ARG A 45 -10.96 -2.85 1.00
N LEU A 46 -11.70 -3.09 2.07
CA LEU A 46 -12.60 -4.24 2.17
C LEU A 46 -14.06 -3.83 1.97
N THR A 47 -14.77 -4.60 1.16
CA THR A 47 -16.23 -4.59 1.06
C THR A 47 -16.76 -5.95 1.50
N VAL A 48 -17.75 -5.96 2.39
CA VAL A 48 -18.38 -7.18 2.89
C VAL A 48 -19.83 -7.21 2.43
N SER A 49 -20.27 -8.33 1.86
CA SER A 49 -21.67 -8.58 1.53
C SER A 49 -22.12 -9.94 2.06
N MET A 50 -23.41 -10.06 2.36
CA MET A 50 -23.99 -11.29 2.89
C MET A 50 -25.26 -11.62 2.12
N SER A 51 -25.45 -12.90 1.79
CA SER A 51 -26.69 -13.43 1.22
C SER A 51 -27.13 -14.67 1.98
N VAL A 52 -28.45 -14.88 2.03
CA VAL A 52 -29.06 -16.02 2.72
C VAL A 52 -30.02 -16.72 1.77
N GLU A 53 -29.85 -18.03 1.60
CA GLU A 53 -30.71 -18.83 0.72
C GLU A 53 -31.07 -20.18 1.39
N PRO A 54 -32.36 -20.58 1.38
CA PRO A 54 -33.53 -19.84 0.89
C PRO A 54 -33.99 -18.74 1.87
N THR A 55 -34.67 -17.71 1.37
CA THR A 55 -35.16 -16.57 2.17
C THR A 55 -36.43 -16.87 2.97
N LYS A 56 -37.08 -18.00 2.69
CA LYS A 56 -38.22 -18.53 3.45
C LYS A 56 -37.87 -19.93 3.92
N VAL A 57 -37.89 -20.12 5.23
CA VAL A 57 -37.62 -21.41 5.88
C VAL A 57 -38.64 -21.67 6.97
N LYS A 58 -38.97 -22.94 7.17
CA LYS A 58 -39.75 -23.41 8.31
C LYS A 58 -38.84 -23.70 9.50
N LYS A 59 -39.41 -23.69 10.70
CA LYS A 59 -38.69 -24.02 11.93
C LYS A 59 -38.09 -25.43 11.80
N GLY A 60 -36.77 -25.53 11.94
CA GLY A 60 -36.01 -26.77 11.77
C GLY A 60 -35.31 -26.93 10.41
N GLU A 61 -35.54 -26.04 9.44
CA GLU A 61 -34.84 -26.07 8.16
C GLU A 61 -33.50 -25.32 8.24
N THR A 62 -32.51 -25.78 7.47
CA THR A 62 -31.19 -25.14 7.40
C THR A 62 -31.16 -24.08 6.32
N VAL A 63 -30.63 -22.90 6.63
CA VAL A 63 -30.32 -21.85 5.65
C VAL A 63 -28.84 -21.83 5.35
N ARG A 64 -28.50 -21.57 4.09
CA ARG A 64 -27.12 -21.26 3.69
C ARG A 64 -26.91 -19.76 3.78
N VAL A 65 -25.98 -19.34 4.62
CA VAL A 65 -25.48 -17.96 4.67
C VAL A 65 -24.17 -17.91 3.91
N THR A 66 -24.07 -17.03 2.92
CA THR A 66 -22.84 -16.76 2.18
C THR A 66 -22.34 -15.37 2.56
N VAL A 67 -21.13 -15.28 3.08
CA VAL A 67 -20.44 -14.02 3.38
C VAL A 67 -19.32 -13.85 2.36
N ASN A 68 -19.39 -12.79 1.56
CA ASN A 68 -18.36 -12.43 0.59
C ASN A 68 -17.56 -11.25 1.11
N VAL A 69 -16.24 -11.41 1.15
CA VAL A 69 -15.28 -10.35 1.51
C VAL A 69 -14.42 -10.06 0.29
N GLN A 70 -14.47 -8.83 -0.21
CA GLN A 70 -13.69 -8.39 -1.37
C GLN A 70 -12.67 -7.34 -0.95
N ASN A 71 -11.39 -7.55 -1.29
CA ASN A 71 -10.35 -6.54 -1.14
C ASN A 71 -10.08 -5.84 -2.48
N SER A 72 -10.43 -4.56 -2.58
CA SER A 72 -10.15 -3.70 -3.73
C SER A 72 -9.00 -2.71 -3.47
N GLY A 73 -8.29 -2.89 -2.36
CA GLY A 73 -7.12 -2.10 -2.00
C GLY A 73 -5.84 -2.57 -2.70
N ASP A 74 -4.80 -1.77 -2.57
CA ASP A 74 -3.47 -1.97 -3.15
C ASP A 74 -2.50 -2.68 -2.19
N ALA A 75 -3.00 -3.15 -1.04
CA ALA A 75 -2.27 -3.99 -0.09
C ALA A 75 -3.08 -5.23 0.32
N PRO A 76 -2.40 -6.35 0.66
CA PRO A 76 -3.06 -7.55 1.16
C PRO A 76 -3.76 -7.30 2.50
N ALA A 77 -5.00 -7.77 2.62
CA ALA A 77 -5.70 -7.80 3.90
C ALA A 77 -5.19 -8.96 4.77
N LYS A 78 -4.94 -8.68 6.05
CA LYS A 78 -4.51 -9.67 7.05
C LYS A 78 -5.50 -9.68 8.21
N ASN A 79 -5.56 -10.78 8.96
CA ASN A 79 -6.41 -10.95 10.14
C ASN A 79 -7.93 -10.88 9.88
N LEU A 80 -8.39 -11.53 8.80
CA LEU A 80 -9.82 -11.72 8.55
C LEU A 80 -10.38 -12.82 9.48
N ALA A 81 -11.41 -12.50 10.26
CA ALA A 81 -12.14 -13.45 11.09
C ALA A 81 -13.63 -13.42 10.75
N CYS A 82 -14.23 -14.59 10.54
CA CYS A 82 -15.67 -14.75 10.34
C CYS A 82 -16.24 -15.52 11.53
N TRP A 83 -17.19 -14.92 12.25
CA TRP A 83 -17.84 -15.53 13.42
C TRP A 83 -19.33 -15.70 13.14
N SER A 84 -19.90 -16.84 13.54
CA SER A 84 -21.34 -17.09 13.51
C SER A 84 -21.89 -17.06 14.93
N ILE A 85 -22.90 -16.22 15.19
CA ILE A 85 -23.66 -16.24 16.43
C ILE A 85 -24.88 -17.17 16.23
N ARG A 86 -25.10 -18.09 17.16
CA ARG A 86 -26.34 -18.88 17.25
C ARG A 86 -27.05 -18.46 18.53
N ASP A 87 -28.19 -17.79 18.38
CA ASP A 87 -29.10 -17.60 19.51
C ASP A 87 -29.81 -18.93 19.78
N SER A 88 -29.71 -19.39 21.04
CA SER A 88 -30.25 -20.67 21.55
C SER A 88 -31.71 -20.58 21.95
#